data_AF-A0A8I3N9M1-F1
#
_entry.id   AF-A0A8I3N9M1-F1
#
_cell.length_a   1.000
_cell.length_b   1.000
_cell.length_c   1.000
_cell.angle_alpha   90.00
_cell.angle_beta   90.00
_cell.angle_gamma   90.00
#
_symmetry.space_group_name_H-M   'P 1'
#
loop_
_entity.id
_entity.type
_entity.pdbx_description
1 polymer ?
#
loop_
_entity_poly.entity_id
_entity_poly.type
_entity_poly.pdbx_seq_one_letter_code
_entity_poly.pdbx_strand_id
1 'polypeptide(L)'
;MDKHFLMVFSLFCCIVGLDNSSSFYSSPGLTPAPRSPAVTPLTCMTCHLRTRTDRCRRGFGICVAQKFESCMTLKIFQDNILQLSYMVCQKFCRDLTFDFNNRTYVHKCCKINYCNFKNEQREVGQGVGMTG
;
A
#
# COMPACT_ATOMS: atom_id res chain seq x y z
N MET A 1 -4.20 1.36 18.40
CA MET A 1 -3.59 0.34 17.52
C MET A 1 -4.32 -0.95 17.80
N ASP A 2 -5.39 -1.18 17.05
CA ASP A 2 -6.39 -2.19 17.36
C ASP A 2 -5.90 -3.60 17.00
N LYS A 3 -5.87 -4.46 18.03
CA LYS A 3 -5.50 -5.88 18.00
C LYS A 3 -6.23 -6.68 16.91
N HIS A 4 -7.39 -6.21 16.48
CA HIS A 4 -8.22 -6.85 15.47
C HIS A 4 -7.56 -6.88 14.07
N PHE A 5 -6.77 -5.86 13.71
CA PHE A 5 -6.12 -5.79 12.39
C PHE A 5 -4.97 -6.80 12.25
N LEU A 6 -4.28 -7.12 13.36
CA LEU A 6 -3.23 -8.14 13.40
C LEU A 6 -3.77 -9.56 13.28
N MET A 7 -4.97 -9.85 13.83
CA MET A 7 -5.55 -11.21 13.75
C MET A 7 -5.98 -11.57 12.32
N VAL A 8 -6.53 -10.61 11.56
CA VAL A 8 -6.94 -10.86 10.18
C VAL A 8 -5.71 -11.15 9.30
N PHE A 9 -4.62 -10.41 9.45
CA PHE A 9 -3.38 -10.67 8.70
C PHE A 9 -2.72 -12.02 9.05
N SER A 10 -2.77 -12.44 10.32
CA SER A 10 -2.17 -13.70 10.75
C SER A 10 -2.96 -14.93 10.26
N LEU A 11 -4.29 -14.84 10.14
CA LEU A 11 -5.09 -15.95 9.60
C LEU A 11 -4.90 -16.12 8.09
N PHE A 12 -4.75 -15.04 7.31
CA PHE A 12 -4.55 -15.12 5.86
C PHE A 12 -3.17 -15.68 5.47
N CYS A 13 -2.14 -15.54 6.32
CA CYS A 13 -0.83 -16.14 6.07
C CYS A 13 -0.82 -17.68 6.21
N CYS A 14 -1.69 -18.26 7.04
CA CYS A 14 -1.71 -19.70 7.26
C CYS A 14 -2.41 -20.50 6.15
N ILE A 15 -3.21 -19.85 5.29
CA ILE A 15 -3.96 -20.55 4.22
C ILE A 15 -3.10 -20.72 2.94
N VAL A 16 -2.06 -19.89 2.74
CA VAL A 16 -1.19 -19.93 1.54
C VAL A 16 0.08 -20.79 1.76
N GLY A 17 0.16 -21.52 2.88
CA GLY A 17 1.34 -22.31 3.27
C GLY A 17 1.37 -23.76 2.76
N LEU A 18 0.43 -24.18 1.91
CA LEU A 18 0.32 -25.57 1.46
C LEU A 18 0.19 -25.69 -0.06
N ASP A 19 1.18 -25.20 -0.81
CA ASP A 19 1.48 -25.82 -2.09
C ASP A 19 2.97 -25.79 -2.44
N ASN A 20 3.47 -27.01 -2.55
CA ASN A 20 4.42 -27.46 -3.55
C ASN A 20 5.92 -27.43 -3.21
N SER A 21 6.31 -28.41 -2.39
CA SER A 21 7.56 -29.14 -2.58
C SER A 21 7.74 -29.55 -4.04
N SER A 22 8.64 -28.90 -4.76
CA SER A 22 9.10 -29.36 -6.07
C SER A 22 10.63 -29.37 -6.09
N SER A 23 11.18 -30.55 -5.83
CA SER A 23 12.57 -30.92 -5.95
C SER A 23 13.11 -30.56 -7.34
N PHE A 24 14.13 -29.71 -7.40
CA PHE A 24 14.91 -29.47 -8.62
C PHE A 24 15.95 -30.59 -8.79
N TYR A 25 15.62 -31.58 -9.61
CA TYR A 25 16.61 -32.36 -10.37
C TYR A 25 16.36 -32.07 -11.84
N SER A 26 17.31 -31.42 -12.52
CA SER A 26 17.60 -31.63 -13.95
C SER A 26 18.88 -30.87 -14.37
N SER A 27 19.71 -31.60 -15.10
CA SER A 27 21.07 -31.37 -15.61
C SER A 27 21.23 -30.16 -16.55
N PRO A 28 22.48 -29.81 -16.98
CA PRO A 28 22.76 -28.59 -17.72
C PRO A 28 22.48 -28.75 -19.21
N GLY A 29 21.54 -27.95 -19.72
CA GLY A 29 21.30 -27.76 -21.15
C GLY A 29 21.06 -26.28 -21.41
N LEU A 30 21.89 -25.66 -22.26
CA LEU A 30 21.71 -24.27 -22.68
C LEU A 30 20.43 -24.14 -23.51
N THR A 31 19.34 -23.75 -22.87
CA THR A 31 18.16 -23.17 -23.53
C THR A 31 18.04 -21.70 -23.12
N PRO A 32 17.83 -20.76 -24.05
CA PRO A 32 17.58 -19.37 -23.70
C PRO A 32 16.25 -19.30 -22.94
N ALA A 33 16.32 -18.82 -21.69
CA ALA A 33 15.14 -18.60 -20.86
C ALA A 33 14.14 -17.69 -21.60
N PRO A 34 12.83 -17.99 -21.55
CA PRO A 34 11.81 -17.07 -22.03
C PRO A 34 12.00 -15.73 -21.31
N ARG A 35 12.30 -14.67 -22.07
CA ARG A 35 12.31 -13.31 -21.53
C ARG A 35 10.87 -13.00 -21.12
N SER A 36 10.59 -13.16 -19.84
CA SER A 36 9.36 -12.65 -19.25
C SER A 36 9.22 -11.17 -19.61
N PRO A 37 8.00 -10.66 -19.87
CA PRO A 37 7.82 -9.24 -20.14
C PRO A 37 8.51 -8.46 -19.02
N ALA A 38 9.32 -7.46 -19.40
CA ALA A 38 9.97 -6.58 -18.44
C ALA A 38 8.89 -5.80 -17.68
N VAL A 39 8.39 -6.40 -16.61
CA VAL A 39 7.51 -5.72 -15.66
C VAL A 39 8.39 -4.68 -15.01
N THR A 40 8.22 -3.43 -15.42
CA THR A 40 8.90 -2.31 -14.78
C THR A 40 8.46 -2.31 -13.30
N PRO A 41 9.40 -2.41 -12.36
CA PRO A 41 9.06 -2.50 -10.96
C PRO A 41 8.36 -1.20 -10.52
N LEU A 42 7.13 -1.32 -10.04
CA LEU A 42 6.36 -0.18 -9.55
C LEU A 42 6.92 0.26 -8.21
N THR A 43 7.33 1.51 -8.10
CA THR A 43 7.94 2.08 -6.90
C THR A 43 6.96 3.02 -6.21
N CYS A 44 6.79 2.89 -4.89
CA CYS A 44 5.82 3.66 -4.10
C CYS A 44 6.50 4.31 -2.90
N MET A 45 5.96 5.44 -2.42
CA MET A 45 6.40 5.99 -1.14
C MET A 45 5.79 5.18 0.01
N THR A 46 6.55 5.00 1.08
CA THR A 46 6.05 4.45 2.34
C THR A 46 5.95 5.54 3.39
N CYS A 47 4.89 5.48 4.18
CA CYS A 47 4.74 6.19 5.42
C CYS A 47 3.73 5.45 6.29
N HIS A 48 4.18 4.94 7.44
CA HIS A 48 3.30 4.20 8.35
C HIS A 48 2.55 5.11 9.31
N LEU A 49 2.94 6.37 9.45
CA LEU A 49 2.23 7.27 10.34
C LEU A 49 2.43 8.71 9.89
N ARG A 50 1.39 9.29 9.31
CA ARG A 50 1.31 10.72 9.00
C ARG A 50 0.07 11.28 9.67
N THR A 51 0.24 12.35 10.43
CA THR A 51 -0.84 13.16 11.02
C THR A 51 -1.11 14.38 10.13
N ARG A 52 -2.20 15.10 10.38
CA ARG A 52 -2.59 16.30 9.62
C ARG A 52 -1.48 17.36 9.51
N THR A 53 -0.76 17.60 10.60
CA THR A 53 0.18 18.73 10.72
C THR A 53 1.63 18.35 10.46
N ASP A 54 1.96 17.05 10.42
CA ASP A 54 3.36 16.62 10.40
C ASP A 54 3.79 15.97 9.10
N ARG A 55 5.11 15.98 8.90
CA ARG A 55 5.78 15.06 7.99
C ARG A 55 5.56 13.62 8.45
N CYS A 56 5.90 12.67 7.58
CA CYS A 56 5.84 11.26 7.94
C CYS A 56 6.64 11.00 9.23
N ARG A 57 5.96 10.60 10.31
CA ARG A 57 6.57 10.40 11.63
C ARG A 57 7.29 9.06 11.72
N ARG A 58 6.80 8.03 11.03
CA ARG A 58 7.35 6.67 11.08
C ARG A 58 7.24 5.95 9.74
N GLY A 59 8.26 5.16 9.41
CA GLY A 59 8.25 4.30 8.22
C GLY A 59 8.33 5.07 6.91
N PHE A 60 8.95 6.25 6.95
CA PHE A 60 9.23 7.01 5.72
C PHE A 60 10.28 6.28 4.89
N GLY A 61 9.98 6.08 3.61
CA GLY A 61 10.87 5.34 2.73
C GLY A 61 10.21 5.05 1.40
N ILE A 62 10.74 4.04 0.73
CA ILE A 62 10.30 3.60 -0.58
C ILE A 62 10.12 2.09 -0.54
N CYS A 63 9.05 1.60 -1.15
CA CYS A 63 8.85 0.18 -1.41
C CYS A 63 8.73 -0.06 -2.90
N VAL A 64 9.24 -1.21 -3.35
CA VAL A 64 9.05 -1.71 -4.71
C VAL A 64 7.94 -2.73 -4.65
N ALA A 65 6.82 -2.42 -5.29
CA ALA A 65 5.65 -3.28 -5.33
C ALA A 65 5.98 -4.59 -6.06
N GLN A 66 5.71 -5.69 -5.39
CA GLN A 66 5.84 -7.03 -5.92
C GLN A 66 4.63 -7.43 -6.78
N LYS A 67 4.57 -8.70 -7.18
CA LYS A 67 3.44 -9.26 -7.94
C LYS A 67 2.12 -9.03 -7.17
N PHE A 68 1.13 -8.46 -7.84
CA PHE A 68 -0.18 -8.10 -7.30
C PHE A 68 -0.18 -7.03 -6.21
N GLU A 69 0.94 -6.36 -5.99
CA GLU A 69 1.02 -5.17 -5.15
C GLU A 69 0.83 -3.90 -5.98
N SER A 70 0.36 -2.85 -5.31
CA SER A 70 0.27 -1.51 -5.89
C SER A 70 0.42 -0.47 -4.80
N CYS A 71 0.67 0.78 -5.20
CA CYS A 71 0.76 1.87 -4.24
C CYS A 71 -0.62 2.13 -3.65
N MET A 72 -0.69 2.18 -2.32
CA MET A 72 -1.91 2.40 -1.58
C MET A 72 -1.78 3.61 -0.67
N THR A 73 -2.88 4.33 -0.50
CA THR A 73 -3.06 5.36 0.51
C THR A 73 -4.28 5.01 1.35
N LEU A 74 -4.13 5.04 2.68
CA LEU A 74 -5.23 4.91 3.63
C LEU A 74 -5.37 6.23 4.38
N LYS A 75 -6.55 6.83 4.31
CA LYS A 75 -6.91 8.01 5.10
C LYS A 75 -8.01 7.66 6.08
N ILE A 76 -7.83 8.10 7.32
CA ILE A 76 -8.80 7.91 8.39
C ILE A 76 -9.27 9.30 8.79
N PHE A 77 -10.56 9.56 8.57
CA PHE A 77 -11.23 10.78 8.96
C PHE A 77 -12.09 10.52 10.18
N GLN A 78 -12.15 11.50 11.07
CA GLN A 78 -13.10 11.54 12.18
C GLN A 78 -13.71 12.93 12.17
N ASP A 79 -15.04 13.01 12.12
CA ASP A 79 -15.78 14.28 11.99
C ASP A 79 -15.30 15.11 10.77
N ASN A 80 -15.04 14.44 9.65
CA ASN A 80 -14.45 15.01 8.41
C ASN A 80 -13.01 15.57 8.56
N ILE A 81 -12.37 15.40 9.71
CA ILE A 81 -10.99 15.82 9.94
C ILE A 81 -10.06 14.63 9.73
N LEU A 82 -9.05 14.79 8.86
CA LEU A 82 -8.00 13.78 8.68
C LEU A 82 -7.25 13.58 10.00
N GLN A 83 -7.42 12.40 10.59
CA GLN A 83 -6.70 12.00 11.79
C GLN A 83 -5.34 11.42 11.40
N LEU A 84 -5.36 10.50 10.43
CA LEU A 84 -4.21 9.72 10.06
C LEU A 84 -4.19 9.36 8.58
N SER A 85 -2.98 9.31 8.01
CA SER A 85 -2.71 8.90 6.65
C SER A 85 -1.57 7.88 6.63
N TYR A 86 -1.73 6.82 5.84
CA TYR A 86 -0.72 5.79 5.59
C TYR A 86 -0.46 5.67 4.10
N MET A 87 0.78 5.38 3.74
CA MET A 87 1.21 5.09 2.38
C MET A 87 2.04 3.80 2.40
N VAL A 88 1.67 2.80 1.62
CA VAL A 88 2.36 1.48 1.58
C VAL A 88 2.22 0.81 0.21
N CYS A 89 3.02 -0.24 -0.04
CA CYS A 89 2.77 -1.21 -1.09
C CYS A 89 1.77 -2.25 -0.56
N GLN A 90 0.60 -2.37 -1.17
CA GLN A 90 -0.49 -3.22 -0.69
C GLN A 90 -0.83 -4.29 -1.71
N LYS A 91 -0.88 -5.55 -1.26
CA LYS A 91 -1.43 -6.67 -2.03
C LYS A 91 -2.94 -6.53 -2.21
N PHE A 92 -3.43 -6.85 -3.40
CA PHE A 92 -4.87 -6.85 -3.72
C PHE A 92 -5.55 -5.50 -3.42
N CYS A 93 -4.84 -4.40 -3.65
CA CYS A 93 -5.37 -3.06 -3.41
C CYS A 93 -6.62 -2.80 -4.26
N ARG A 94 -7.68 -2.30 -3.60
CA ARG A 94 -8.90 -1.80 -4.26
C ARG A 94 -9.30 -0.46 -3.66
N ASP A 95 -9.81 0.42 -4.50
CA ASP A 95 -10.44 1.65 -4.08
C ASP A 95 -11.71 1.33 -3.31
N LEU A 96 -11.78 1.74 -2.05
CA LEU A 96 -12.93 1.53 -1.20
C LEU A 96 -13.01 2.65 -0.16
N THR A 97 -14.24 3.01 0.20
CA THR A 97 -14.53 3.93 1.29
C THR A 97 -15.58 3.30 2.18
N PHE A 98 -15.34 3.28 3.48
CA PHE A 98 -16.29 2.71 4.44
C PHE A 98 -16.22 3.46 5.77
N ASP A 99 -17.35 3.49 6.46
CA ASP A 99 -17.47 4.07 7.79
C ASP A 99 -17.50 2.99 8.86
N PHE A 100 -16.68 3.13 9.88
CA PHE A 100 -16.61 2.21 11.00
C PHE A 100 -16.22 2.94 12.29
N ASN A 101 -16.99 2.75 13.37
CA ASN A 101 -16.79 3.41 14.67
C ASN A 101 -16.65 4.95 14.58
N ASN A 102 -17.59 5.62 13.90
CA ASN A 102 -17.58 7.07 13.63
C ASN A 102 -16.31 7.58 12.95
N ARG A 103 -15.66 6.72 12.17
CA ARG A 103 -14.49 7.07 11.36
C ARG A 103 -14.70 6.62 9.93
N THR A 104 -14.33 7.48 8.99
CA THR A 104 -14.35 7.19 7.56
C THR A 104 -12.97 6.74 7.12
N TYR A 105 -12.89 5.56 6.54
CA TYR A 105 -11.68 4.96 6.00
C TYR A 105 -11.73 5.06 4.48
N VAL A 106 -10.75 5.73 3.89
CA VAL A 106 -10.64 5.92 2.44
C VAL A 106 -9.37 5.24 1.95
N HIS A 107 -9.53 4.21 1.14
CA HIS A 107 -8.45 3.49 0.48
C HIS A 107 -8.37 3.94 -0.98
N LYS A 108 -7.18 4.32 -1.42
CA LYS A 108 -6.90 4.68 -2.81
C LYS A 108 -5.68 3.94 -3.33
N CYS A 109 -5.82 3.34 -4.50
CA CYS A 109 -4.84 2.50 -5.14
C CYS A 109 -4.38 3.12 -6.46
N CYS A 110 -3.09 3.01 -6.76
CA CYS A 110 -2.54 3.50 -8.02
C CYS A 110 -1.31 2.70 -8.45
N LYS A 111 -1.06 2.67 -9.77
CA LYS A 111 -0.04 1.83 -10.42
C LYS A 111 1.02 2.63 -11.18
N ILE A 112 1.30 3.85 -10.73
CA ILE A 112 2.32 4.74 -11.31
C ILE A 112 3.38 5.02 -10.25
N ASN A 113 4.64 5.14 -10.64
CA ASN A 113 5.72 5.40 -9.70
C ASN A 113 5.45 6.66 -8.84
N TYR A 114 5.55 6.48 -7.51
CA TYR A 114 5.34 7.50 -6.49
C TYR A 114 3.96 8.18 -6.50
N CYS A 115 2.95 7.55 -7.09
CA CYS A 115 1.62 8.15 -7.25
C CYS A 115 0.92 8.45 -5.91
N ASN A 116 1.10 7.60 -4.90
CA ASN A 116 0.48 7.77 -3.59
C ASN A 116 0.95 9.06 -2.90
N PHE A 117 2.22 9.45 -3.09
CA PHE A 117 2.74 10.70 -2.55
C PHE A 117 2.26 11.94 -3.31
N LYS A 118 2.18 11.87 -4.64
CA LYS A 118 1.68 12.98 -5.47
C LYS A 118 0.22 13.29 -5.16
N ASN A 119 -0.59 12.24 -5.01
CA ASN A 119 -2.00 12.37 -4.66
C ASN A 119 -2.16 13.00 -3.27
N GLU A 120 -1.32 12.58 -2.31
CA GLU A 120 -1.30 13.17 -0.97
C GLU A 120 -0.95 14.67 -0.98
N GLN A 121 0.05 15.09 -1.75
CA GLN A 121 0.44 16.50 -1.80
C GLN A 121 -0.60 17.41 -2.47
N ARG A 122 -1.34 16.89 -3.45
CA ARG A 122 -2.38 17.68 -4.14
C ARG A 122 -3.49 18.11 -3.19
N GLU A 123 -3.89 17.24 -2.27
CA GLU A 123 -4.93 17.55 -1.29
C GLU A 123 -4.44 18.51 -0.19
N VAL A 124 -3.17 18.42 0.21
CA VAL A 124 -2.56 19.39 1.13
C VAL A 124 -2.44 20.77 0.48
N GLY A 125 -2.10 20.84 -0.81
CA GLY A 125 -2.04 22.08 -1.58
C GLY A 125 -3.40 22.71 -1.86
N GLN A 126 -4.48 21.92 -1.92
CA GLN A 126 -5.86 22.41 -2.03
C GLN A 126 -6.48 22.80 -0.67
N GLY A 127 -5.76 22.62 0.44
CA GLY A 127 -6.13 23.08 1.78
C GLY A 127 -5.63 24.49 2.12
N VAL A 128 -4.99 25.20 1.20
CA VAL A 128 -4.64 26.62 1.35
C VAL A 128 -5.63 27.44 0.53
N GLY A 129 -6.86 27.60 1.03
CA GLY A 129 -7.92 28.30 0.32
C GLY A 129 -9.26 28.37 1.05
N MET A 130 -9.27 28.41 2.39
CA MET A 130 -10.50 28.65 3.14
C MET A 130 -10.24 29.51 4.38
N THR A 131 -9.70 30.71 4.15
CA THR A 131 -9.76 31.86 5.08
C THR A 131 -9.54 33.15 4.29
N GLY A 132 -10.52 34.06 4.34
CA GLY A 132 -10.39 35.48 3.99
C GLY A 132 -11.06 35.87 2.69
#